data_AF-A0A8S9VFB2-F1
#
_entry.id   AF-A0A8S9VFB2-F1
#
_cell.length_a   1.000
_cell.length_b   1.000
_cell.length_c   1.000
_cell.angle_alpha   90.00
_cell.angle_beta   90.00
_cell.angle_gamma   90.00
#
_symmetry.space_group_name_H-M   'P 1'
#
loop_
_entity.id
_entity.type
_entity.pdbx_description
1 polymer ?
#
loop_
_entity_poly.entity_id
_entity_poly.type
_entity_poly.pdbx_seq_one_letter_code
_entity_poly.pdbx_strand_id
1 'polypeptide(L)'
;MRRLVNDQVQRDFLQATMEPDVSVNTGHGFDRLLLGWKALSRCYPGLDLKLIRLENGWVNSLHAFTKATTIITDDTLPSVLPHLVDINNAREYFWAPNY
;
A
#
# COMPACT_ATOMS: atom_id res chain seq x y z
N MET A 1 11.26 -7.75 -19.15
CA MET A 1 11.73 -6.35 -19.26
C MET A 1 11.28 -5.60 -18.02
N ARG A 2 12.15 -5.35 -17.03
CA ARG A 2 11.81 -4.54 -15.84
C ARG A 2 11.77 -3.08 -16.29
N ARG A 3 10.61 -2.43 -16.24
CA ARG A 3 10.52 -0.97 -16.43
C ARG A 3 11.30 -0.35 -15.28
N LEU A 4 12.46 0.26 -15.56
CA LEU A 4 13.11 1.15 -14.60
C LEU A 4 12.14 2.31 -14.42
N VAL A 5 11.44 2.34 -13.29
CA VAL A 5 10.70 3.53 -12.88
C VAL A 5 11.75 4.62 -12.76
N ASN A 6 11.61 5.68 -13.56
CA ASN A 6 12.47 6.84 -13.41
C ASN A 6 12.04 7.54 -12.12
N ASP A 7 12.78 7.29 -11.03
CA ASP A 7 12.51 7.86 -9.71
C ASP A 7 12.41 9.40 -9.75
N GLN A 8 13.09 10.05 -10.70
CA GLN A 8 13.00 11.51 -10.88
C GLN A 8 11.62 11.94 -11.40
N VAL A 9 11.06 11.26 -12.41
CA VAL A 9 9.74 11.61 -12.96
C VAL A 9 8.64 11.48 -11.90
N GLN A 10 8.73 10.47 -11.04
CA GLN A 10 7.79 10.31 -9.93
C GLN A 10 7.97 11.41 -8.88
N ARG A 11 9.22 11.79 -8.55
CA ARG A 11 9.49 12.91 -7.63
C ARG A 11 8.98 14.24 -8.17
N ASP A 12 9.22 14.53 -9.44
CA ASP A 12 8.79 15.78 -10.08
C ASP A 12 7.25 15.89 -10.05
N PHE A 13 6.54 14.79 -10.32
CA PHE A 13 5.09 14.74 -10.22
C PHE A 13 4.60 15.01 -8.79
N LEU A 14 5.22 14.40 -7.77
CA LEU A 14 4.86 14.63 -6.38
C LEU A 14 5.11 16.08 -5.96
N GLN A 15 6.25 16.65 -6.34
CA GLN A 15 6.57 18.06 -6.09
C GLN A 15 5.57 19.03 -6.73
N ALA A 16 5.04 18.69 -7.90
CA ALA A 16 4.06 19.52 -8.59
C ALA A 16 2.64 19.42 -8.03
N THR A 17 2.32 18.39 -7.24
CA THR A 17 0.93 18.05 -6.87
C THR A 17 0.69 17.92 -5.36
N MET A 18 1.74 17.90 -4.54
CA MET A 18 1.65 17.69 -3.10
C MET A 18 2.57 18.64 -2.34
N GLU A 19 2.20 18.95 -1.10
CA GLU A 19 3.07 19.68 -0.19
C GLU A 19 4.31 18.84 0.20
N PRO A 20 5.48 19.46 0.40
CA PRO A 20 6.72 18.75 0.73
C PRO A 20 6.65 17.84 1.97
N ASP A 21 5.78 18.16 2.93
CA ASP A 21 5.57 17.45 4.18
C ASP A 21 4.34 16.52 4.19
N VAL A 22 3.82 16.20 3.00
CA VAL A 22 2.64 15.34 2.81
C VAL A 22 2.63 14.13 3.75
N SER A 23 1.56 13.99 4.51
CA SER A 23 1.36 12.86 5.43
C SER A 23 0.88 11.63 4.67
N VAL A 24 1.47 10.48 4.97
CA VAL A 24 1.20 9.19 4.34
C VAL A 24 1.20 8.09 5.40
N ASN A 25 0.67 6.92 5.06
CA ASN A 25 0.55 5.79 5.99
C ASN A 25 1.90 5.35 6.60
N THR A 26 3.02 5.71 5.97
CA THR A 26 4.39 5.33 6.35
C THR A 26 5.22 6.50 6.92
N GLY A 27 4.63 7.68 7.13
CA GLY A 27 5.33 8.87 7.66
C GLY A 27 5.02 10.15 6.88
N HIS A 28 6.02 11.01 6.68
CA HIS A 28 5.87 12.30 6.01
C HIS A 28 6.87 12.48 4.85
N GLY A 29 6.44 13.20 3.82
CA GLY A 29 7.25 13.63 2.69
C GLY A 29 7.41 12.61 1.57
N PHE A 30 7.97 13.07 0.45
CA PHE A 30 8.02 12.31 -0.81
C PHE A 30 8.82 11.00 -0.70
N ASP A 31 9.89 10.98 0.09
CA ASP A 31 10.70 9.78 0.29
C ASP A 31 9.90 8.65 0.95
N ARG A 32 9.08 8.97 1.95
CA ARG A 32 8.23 7.99 2.64
C ARG A 32 7.12 7.48 1.74
N LEU A 33 6.53 8.37 0.94
CA LEU A 33 5.52 8.00 -0.05
C LEU A 33 6.08 7.05 -1.11
N LEU A 34 7.21 7.39 -1.75
CA LEU A 34 7.84 6.57 -2.78
C LEU A 34 8.33 5.23 -2.24
N LEU A 35 8.90 5.20 -1.03
CA LEU A 35 9.30 3.96 -0.37
C LEU A 35 8.09 3.04 -0.11
N GLY A 36 6.96 3.59 0.32
CA GLY A 36 5.71 2.86 0.50
C GLY A 36 5.20 2.24 -0.80
N TRP A 37 5.13 3.04 -1.87
CA TRP A 37 4.73 2.53 -3.19
C TRP A 37 5.68 1.49 -3.74
N LYS A 38 7.00 1.66 -3.57
CA LYS A 38 8.01 0.67 -3.98
C LYS A 38 7.85 -0.65 -3.22
N ALA A 39 7.54 -0.59 -1.93
CA ALA A 39 7.24 -1.79 -1.13
C ALA A 39 5.97 -2.49 -1.63
N LEU A 40 4.88 -1.74 -1.86
CA LEU A 40 3.62 -2.28 -2.41
C LEU A 40 3.83 -2.95 -3.78
N SER A 41 4.56 -2.30 -4.70
CA SER A 41 4.85 -2.87 -6.02
C SER A 41 5.70 -4.15 -5.97
N ARG A 42 6.53 -4.32 -4.93
CA ARG A 42 7.28 -5.56 -4.70
C ARG A 42 6.43 -6.67 -4.12
N CYS A 43 5.59 -6.34 -3.13
CA CYS A 43 4.74 -7.30 -2.44
C CYS A 43 3.62 -7.83 -3.35
N TYR A 44 3.12 -6.99 -4.26
CA TYR A 44 1.99 -7.29 -5.13
C TYR A 44 2.37 -7.08 -6.61
N PRO A 45 3.18 -7.98 -7.19
CA PRO A 45 3.56 -7.90 -8.60
C PRO A 45 2.30 -8.04 -9.48
N GLY A 46 1.85 -6.92 -10.05
CA GLY A 46 0.60 -6.86 -10.83
C GLY A 46 -0.58 -6.20 -10.12
N LEU A 47 -0.35 -5.46 -9.02
CA LEU A 47 -1.36 -4.58 -8.43
C LEU A 47 -1.93 -3.61 -9.49
N ASP A 48 -3.22 -3.77 -9.80
CA ASP A 48 -4.01 -2.86 -10.63
C ASP A 48 -4.85 -1.97 -9.70
N LEU A 49 -4.41 -0.72 -9.53
CA LEU A 49 -5.10 0.27 -8.72
C LEU A 49 -5.82 1.28 -9.62
N LYS A 50 -7.14 1.32 -9.52
CA LYS A 50 -7.99 2.22 -10.30
C LYS A 50 -8.73 3.20 -9.41
N LEU A 51 -8.68 4.47 -9.76
CA LEU A 51 -9.57 5.47 -9.20
C LEU A 51 -10.96 5.27 -9.80
N ILE A 52 -11.97 5.08 -8.94
CA ILE A 52 -13.36 4.87 -9.36
C ILE A 52 -14.11 6.19 -9.37
N ARG A 53 -13.96 6.98 -8.31
CA ARG A 53 -14.54 8.32 -8.21
C ARG A 53 -13.85 9.14 -7.12
N LEU A 54 -14.04 10.44 -7.22
CA LEU A 54 -13.64 11.43 -6.23
C LEU A 54 -14.91 12.13 -5.74
N GLU A 55 -15.05 12.26 -4.44
CA GLU A 55 -16.16 12.98 -3.81
C GLU A 55 -15.60 14.05 -2.87
N ASN A 56 -16.22 15.23 -2.85
CA ASN A 56 -15.86 16.25 -1.88
C ASN A 56 -16.25 15.78 -0.47
N GLY A 57 -15.30 15.82 0.46
CA GLY A 57 -15.53 15.56 1.87
C GLY A 57 -15.83 16.84 2.65
N TRP A 58 -15.78 16.73 3.98
CA TRP A 58 -15.93 17.90 4.87
C TRP A 58 -14.66 18.76 4.82
N VAL A 59 -14.80 20.07 4.61
CA VAL A 59 -13.76 21.14 4.67
C VAL A 59 -12.39 20.71 4.15
N ASN A 60 -12.07 21.13 2.93
CA ASN A 60 -10.77 20.92 2.29
C ASN A 60 -10.33 19.44 2.21
N SER A 61 -11.30 18.52 2.16
CA SER A 61 -11.02 17.10 1.96
C SER A 61 -11.68 16.57 0.69
N LEU A 62 -11.04 15.55 0.11
CA LEU A 62 -11.52 14.81 -1.04
C LEU A 62 -11.42 13.33 -0.73
N HIS A 63 -12.52 12.61 -0.87
CA HIS A 63 -12.57 11.16 -0.70
C HIS A 63 -12.35 10.47 -2.04
N ALA A 64 -11.24 9.74 -2.14
CA ALA A 64 -10.93 8.90 -3.28
C ALA A 64 -11.43 7.47 -3.04
N PHE A 65 -12.32 7.02 -3.92
CA PHE A 65 -12.74 5.63 -3.96
C PHE A 65 -11.87 4.90 -4.96
N THR A 66 -11.15 3.89 -4.51
CA THR A 66 -10.25 3.11 -5.34
C THR A 66 -10.67 1.64 -5.38
N LYS A 67 -10.39 0.99 -6.51
CA LYS A 67 -10.45 -0.46 -6.64
C LYS A 67 -9.03 -0.96 -6.85
N ALA A 68 -8.55 -1.75 -5.90
CA ALA A 68 -7.30 -2.48 -6.01
C ALA A 68 -7.60 -3.93 -6.41
N THR A 69 -6.97 -4.42 -7.48
CA THR A 69 -7.02 -5.82 -7.88
C THR A 69 -5.61 -6.37 -7.90
N THR A 70 -5.39 -7.51 -7.26
CA THR A 70 -4.08 -8.18 -7.26
C THR A 70 -4.27 -9.69 -7.20
N ILE A 71 -3.22 -10.43 -7.54
CA ILE A 71 -3.18 -11.89 -7.42
C ILE A 71 -2.28 -12.21 -6.23
N ILE A 72 -2.83 -12.92 -5.24
CA ILE A 72 -2.04 -13.46 -4.13
C ILE A 72 -1.43 -14.77 -4.62
N THR A 73 -0.10 -14.85 -4.59
CA THR A 73 0.65 -16.06 -4.90
C THR A 73 1.30 -16.63 -3.64
N ASP A 74 1.84 -17.84 -3.73
CA ASP A 74 2.63 -18.45 -2.65
C ASP A 74 3.80 -17.56 -2.22
N ASP A 75 4.38 -16.78 -3.15
CA ASP A 75 5.46 -15.83 -2.84
C ASP A 75 4.95 -14.58 -2.08
N THR A 76 3.70 -14.16 -2.32
CA THR A 76 3.09 -13.02 -1.63
C THR A 76 2.81 -13.34 -0.16
N LEU A 77 2.41 -14.58 0.14
CA LEU A 77 1.93 -14.99 1.46
C LEU A 77 2.98 -14.76 2.58
N PRO A 78 4.22 -15.26 2.51
CA PRO A 78 5.22 -15.02 3.55
C PRO A 78 5.58 -13.55 3.72
N SER A 79 5.54 -12.76 2.63
CA SER A 79 5.98 -11.37 2.64
C SER A 79 4.95 -10.39 3.22
N VAL A 80 3.66 -10.73 3.14
CA VAL A 80 2.56 -9.78 3.40
C VAL A 80 1.60 -10.32 4.44
N LEU A 81 1.38 -11.63 4.44
CA LEU A 81 0.44 -12.33 5.30
C LEU A 81 1.15 -13.49 6.02
N PRO A 82 2.27 -13.24 6.73
CA PRO A 82 3.09 -14.30 7.32
C PRO A 82 2.30 -15.19 8.29
N HIS A 83 1.28 -14.62 8.95
CA HIS A 83 0.37 -15.32 9.85
C HIS A 83 -0.51 -16.38 9.16
N LEU A 84 -0.68 -16.32 7.83
CA LEU A 84 -1.42 -17.34 7.06
C LEU A 84 -0.55 -18.54 6.67
N VAL A 85 0.78 -18.39 6.71
CA VAL A 85 1.73 -19.46 6.40
C VAL A 85 2.06 -20.27 7.65
N ASP A 86 1.95 -19.66 8.83
CA ASP A 86 2.26 -20.28 10.12
C ASP A 86 1.06 -21.01 10.74
N ILE A 87 0.50 -21.97 9.99
CA ILE A 87 -0.66 -22.77 10.39
C ILE A 87 -0.30 -23.75 11.54
N ASN A 88 0.99 -23.96 11.80
CA ASN A 88 1.47 -24.80 12.91
C ASN A 88 1.44 -24.10 14.27
N ASN A 89 1.38 -22.76 14.32
CA ASN A 89 1.15 -21.99 15.55
C ASN A 89 -0.33 -21.67 15.83
N ALA A 90 -1.24 -21.96 14.88
CA ALA A 90 -2.67 -21.68 15.02
C ALA A 90 -3.41 -22.59 16.03
N ARG A 91 -2.76 -23.65 16.55
CA ARG A 91 -3.35 -24.50 17.58
C ARG A 91 -3.28 -23.92 19.00
N GLU A 92 -2.55 -22.82 19.20
CA GLU A 92 -2.34 -22.25 20.55
C GLU A 92 -3.13 -20.98 20.86
N TYR A 93 -3.81 -20.36 19.87
CA TYR A 93 -4.48 -19.06 20.06
C TYR A 93 -5.99 -19.03 19.86
N PHE A 94 -6.63 -20.18 19.57
CA PHE A 94 -8.08 -20.29 19.70
C PHE A 94 -8.38 -21.03 21.00
N TRP A 95 -9.15 -20.39 21.89
CA TRP A 95 -9.58 -20.82 23.23
C TRP A 95 -8.66 -20.44 24.41
N ALA A 96 -8.59 -19.14 24.72
CA ALA A 96 -8.69 -18.72 26.11
C ALA A 96 -9.74 -17.60 26.19
N PRO A 97 -10.95 -17.86 26.73
CA PRO A 97 -11.91 -16.80 26.99
C PRO A 97 -11.43 -16.07 28.23
N ASN A 98 -11.12 -14.79 28.13
CA ASN A 98 -11.04 -13.94 29.32
C ASN A 98 -11.84 -12.67 29.06
N TYR A 99 -12.81 -12.51 29.96
CA TYR A 99 -13.82 -11.47 30.10
C TYR A 99 -13.27 -10.04 30.07
#